data_AF-A0A920KI38-F1
#
_entry.id   AF-A0A920KI38-F1
#
_cell.length_a   1.000
_cell.length_b   1.000
_cell.length_c   1.000
_cell.angle_alpha   90.00
_cell.angle_beta   90.00
_cell.angle_gamma   90.00
#
_symmetry.space_group_name_H-M   'P 1'
#
loop_
_entity.id
_entity.type
_entity.pdbx_description
1 polymer ?
#
loop_
_entity_poly.entity_id
_entity_poly.type
_entity_poly.pdbx_seq_one_letter_code
_entity_poly.pdbx_strand_id
1 'polypeptide(L)'
;MDPKLVKLFLVCSFHVVLIYLLLHFKFSRKFVYLKNFFVKVIFSIIFFIIFFVLNEILYDNNKYTLYIIHAALLTIWYTELAFYLEKYFWRDFLQNQLPFSINLLLSFVLMINAGYFTLMFIIRILETSRLY
;
A
#
# COMPACT_ATOMS: atom_id res chain seq x y z
N MET A 1 25.98 -6.90 -1.15
CA MET A 1 24.86 -6.54 -0.27
C MET A 1 24.08 -7.82 0.01
N ASP A 2 23.68 -8.07 1.27
CA ASP A 2 22.95 -9.30 1.62
C ASP A 2 21.65 -9.39 0.79
N PRO A 3 21.43 -10.48 0.00
CA PRO A 3 20.24 -10.62 -0.82
C PRO A 3 18.94 -10.54 -0.01
N LYS A 4 18.94 -10.95 1.27
CA LYS A 4 17.79 -10.77 2.17
C LYS A 4 17.45 -9.28 2.32
N LEU A 5 18.44 -8.47 2.69
CA LEU A 5 18.24 -7.03 2.94
C LEU A 5 17.76 -6.30 1.67
N VAL A 6 18.25 -6.69 0.50
CA VAL A 6 17.78 -6.12 -0.79
C VAL A 6 16.29 -6.43 -1.02
N LYS A 7 15.86 -7.68 -0.79
CA LYS A 7 14.44 -8.05 -0.93
C LYS A 7 13.55 -7.24 0.02
N LEU A 8 13.92 -7.18 1.29
CA LEU A 8 13.16 -6.45 2.32
C LEU A 8 13.10 -4.96 1.99
N PHE A 9 14.20 -4.39 1.50
CA PHE A 9 14.26 -2.98 1.09
C PHE A 9 13.27 -2.69 -0.05
N LEU A 10 13.25 -3.55 -1.08
CA LEU A 10 12.32 -3.43 -2.21
C LEU A 10 10.87 -3.51 -1.74
N VAL A 11 10.53 -4.55 -0.96
CA VAL A 11 9.17 -4.75 -0.46
C VAL A 11 8.72 -3.60 0.43
N CYS A 12 9.57 -3.13 1.34
CA CYS A 12 9.25 -1.98 2.20
C CYS A 12 9.07 -0.70 1.39
N SER A 13 9.88 -0.51 0.33
CA SER A 13 9.75 0.64 -0.58
C SER A 13 8.39 0.66 -1.30
N PHE A 14 7.85 -0.48 -1.71
CA PHE A 14 6.48 -0.56 -2.26
C PHE A 14 5.42 -0.08 -1.27
N HIS A 15 5.50 -0.53 -0.01
CA HIS A 15 4.56 -0.09 1.04
C HIS A 15 4.69 1.41 1.34
N VAL A 16 5.90 1.96 1.33
CA VAL A 16 6.13 3.41 1.50
C VAL A 16 5.50 4.21 0.37
N VAL A 17 5.66 3.78 -0.88
CA VAL A 17 5.04 4.44 -2.03
C VAL A 17 3.52 4.44 -1.90
N LEU A 18 2.92 3.30 -1.53
CA LEU A 18 1.47 3.19 -1.32
C LEU A 18 0.98 4.14 -0.21
N ILE A 19 1.68 4.18 0.92
CA ILE A 19 1.34 5.08 2.03
C ILE A 19 1.52 6.54 1.63
N TYR A 20 2.58 6.89 0.92
CA TYR A 20 2.79 8.24 0.44
C TYR A 20 1.64 8.69 -0.48
N LEU A 21 1.20 7.82 -1.40
CA LEU A 21 0.04 8.08 -2.26
C LEU A 21 -1.25 8.25 -1.44
N LEU A 22 -1.49 7.38 -0.46
CA LEU A 22 -2.64 7.50 0.44
C LEU A 22 -2.65 8.81 1.22
N LEU A 23 -1.49 9.24 1.74
CA LEU A 23 -1.33 10.53 2.43
C LEU A 23 -1.55 11.71 1.48
N HIS A 24 -1.04 11.61 0.25
CA HIS A 24 -1.23 12.62 -0.77
C HIS A 24 -2.72 12.80 -1.10
N PHE A 25 -3.43 11.70 -1.34
CA PHE A 25 -4.81 11.71 -1.80
C PHE A 25 -5.83 11.98 -0.68
N LYS A 26 -5.77 11.24 0.43
CA LYS A 26 -6.80 11.28 1.49
C LYS A 26 -6.59 12.43 2.48
N PHE A 27 -5.35 12.64 2.93
CA PHE A 27 -5.08 13.54 4.05
C PHE A 27 -4.94 15.01 3.65
N SER A 28 -4.86 15.31 2.34
CA SER A 28 -4.85 16.68 1.82
C SER A 28 -6.13 17.48 2.12
N ARG A 29 -7.23 16.87 2.60
CA ARG A 29 -8.49 17.61 2.90
C ARG A 29 -8.90 17.64 4.37
N LYS A 30 -8.58 16.62 5.18
CA LYS A 30 -9.03 16.54 6.59
C LYS A 30 -8.00 17.01 7.63
N PHE A 31 -6.70 16.91 7.35
CA PHE A 31 -5.65 17.24 8.31
C PHE A 31 -4.69 18.27 7.71
N VAL A 32 -4.84 19.54 8.13
CA VAL A 32 -4.07 20.67 7.59
C VAL A 32 -2.56 20.46 7.75
N TYR A 33 -2.10 19.87 8.86
CA TYR A 33 -0.68 19.59 9.11
C TYR A 33 -0.08 18.53 8.18
N LEU A 34 -0.87 17.53 7.79
CA LEU A 34 -0.47 16.47 6.85
C LEU A 34 -0.51 16.92 5.39
N LYS A 35 -0.89 18.18 5.09
CA LYS A 35 -0.68 18.76 3.75
C LYS A 35 0.80 19.04 3.48
N ASN A 36 1.56 19.39 4.51
CA ASN A 36 2.95 19.81 4.33
C ASN A 36 3.77 18.65 3.75
N PHE A 37 4.44 18.91 2.64
CA PHE A 37 5.30 17.94 1.95
C PHE A 37 6.31 17.32 2.90
N PHE A 38 6.97 18.13 3.74
CA PHE A 38 7.96 17.65 4.71
C PHE A 38 7.37 16.69 5.73
N VAL A 39 6.16 16.96 6.22
CA VAL A 39 5.47 16.07 7.18
C VAL A 39 5.17 14.72 6.56
N LYS A 40 4.71 14.69 5.30
CA LYS A 40 4.46 13.44 4.56
C LYS A 40 5.75 12.64 4.40
N VAL A 41 6.83 13.29 3.98
CA VAL A 41 8.14 12.64 3.77
C VAL A 41 8.68 12.09 5.09
N ILE A 42 8.65 12.86 6.18
CA ILE A 42 9.11 12.43 7.50
C ILE A 42 8.28 11.22 7.97
N PHE A 43 6.96 11.28 7.85
CA PHE A 43 6.09 10.15 8.21
C PHE A 43 6.41 8.90 7.38
N SER A 44 6.60 9.05 6.06
CA SER A 44 6.98 7.95 5.17
C SER A 44 8.33 7.33 5.54
N ILE A 45 9.32 8.13 5.93
CA ILE A 45 10.63 7.65 6.38
C ILE A 45 10.51 6.89 7.71
N ILE A 46 9.78 7.45 8.69
CA ILE A 46 9.56 6.80 9.98
C ILE A 46 8.84 5.46 9.77
N PHE A 47 7.79 5.45 8.94
CA PHE A 47 7.08 4.23 8.57
C PHE A 47 8.03 3.22 7.92
N PHE A 48 8.88 3.65 6.98
CA PHE A 48 9.85 2.77 6.33
C PHE A 48 10.77 2.10 7.35
N ILE A 49 11.36 2.87 8.26
CA ILE A 49 12.33 2.35 9.25
C ILE A 49 11.65 1.33 10.16
N ILE A 50 10.50 1.68 10.74
CA ILE A 50 9.76 0.79 11.65
C ILE A 50 9.35 -0.49 10.91
N PHE A 51 8.82 -0.34 9.70
CA PHE A 51 8.35 -1.47 8.91
C PHE A 51 9.50 -2.36 8.47
N PHE A 52 10.65 -1.79 8.08
CA PHE A 52 11.83 -2.54 7.70
C PHE A 52 12.36 -3.41 8.84
N VAL A 53 12.48 -2.84 10.05
CA VAL A 53 12.90 -3.59 11.25
C VAL A 53 11.92 -4.72 11.58
N LEU A 54 10.62 -4.45 11.52
CA LEU A 54 9.59 -5.49 11.73
C LEU A 54 9.71 -6.62 10.71
N ASN A 55 9.93 -6.28 9.43
CA ASN A 55 10.08 -7.27 8.35
C ASN A 55 11.34 -8.12 8.55
N GLU A 56 12.45 -7.52 8.99
CA GLU A 56 13.68 -8.25 9.27
C GLU A 56 13.47 -9.32 10.36
N ILE A 57 12.84 -8.94 11.47
CA ILE A 57 12.51 -9.84 12.59
C ILE A 57 11.60 -10.98 12.11
N LEU A 58 10.58 -10.67 11.32
CA LEU A 58 9.60 -11.68 10.86
C LEU A 58 10.18 -12.63 9.82
N TYR A 59 11.06 -12.13 8.95
CA TYR A 59 11.67 -12.92 7.88
C TYR A 59 12.47 -14.11 8.45
N ASP A 60 13.16 -13.92 9.58
CA ASP A 60 13.97 -14.97 10.21
C ASP A 60 13.12 -15.95 11.04
N ASN A 61 11.99 -15.49 11.58
CA ASN A 61 11.14 -16.30 12.45
C ASN A 61 10.14 -17.17 11.66
N ASN A 62 9.30 -16.57 10.82
CA ASN A 62 8.27 -17.29 10.08
C ASN A 62 7.81 -16.52 8.83
N LYS A 63 8.11 -17.09 7.65
CA LYS A 63 7.72 -16.53 6.35
C LYS A 63 6.21 -16.42 6.16
N TYR A 64 5.42 -17.33 6.72
CA TYR A 64 3.96 -17.27 6.60
C TYR A 64 3.39 -16.06 7.36
N THR A 65 3.91 -15.78 8.56
CA THR A 65 3.52 -14.59 9.33
C THR A 65 3.88 -13.30 8.58
N LEU A 66 5.04 -13.27 7.91
CA LEU A 66 5.44 -12.16 7.05
C LEU A 66 4.42 -11.93 5.92
N TYR A 67 4.02 -13.00 5.21
CA TYR A 67 3.04 -12.90 4.13
C TYR A 67 1.66 -12.43 4.62
N ILE A 68 1.21 -12.92 5.77
CA ILE A 68 -0.06 -12.50 6.38
C ILE A 68 -0.03 -11.01 6.72
N ILE A 69 1.07 -10.51 7.27
CA ILE A 69 1.21 -9.08 7.60
C ILE A 69 1.19 -8.23 6.32
N HIS A 70 1.89 -8.63 5.26
CA HIS A 70 1.79 -7.93 3.99
C HIS A 70 0.37 -7.95 3.41
N ALA A 71 -0.30 -9.09 3.43
CA ALA A 71 -1.68 -9.21 2.95
C ALA A 71 -2.64 -8.32 3.75
N ALA A 72 -2.50 -8.28 5.07
CA ALA A 72 -3.31 -7.43 5.95
C ALA A 72 -3.10 -5.94 5.66
N LEU A 73 -1.85 -5.48 5.55
CA LEU A 73 -1.54 -4.10 5.22
C LEU A 73 -2.06 -3.72 3.84
N LEU A 74 -1.79 -4.53 2.81
CA LEU A 74 -2.31 -4.26 1.46
C LEU A 74 -3.84 -4.21 1.45
N THR A 75 -4.52 -5.09 2.18
CA THR A 75 -5.99 -5.07 2.28
C THR A 75 -6.49 -3.73 2.79
N ILE A 76 -5.88 -3.19 3.85
CA ILE A 76 -6.26 -1.87 4.37
C ILE A 76 -5.93 -0.79 3.33
N TRP A 77 -4.77 -0.85 2.67
CA TRP A 77 -4.33 0.22 1.75
C TRP A 77 -5.24 0.29 0.53
N TYR A 78 -5.52 -0.86 -0.08
CA TYR A 78 -6.37 -0.95 -1.27
C TYR A 78 -7.85 -0.73 -0.95
N THR A 79 -8.32 -1.07 0.25
CA THR A 79 -9.66 -0.67 0.71
C THR A 79 -9.78 0.85 0.77
N GLU A 80 -8.78 1.53 1.32
CA GLU A 80 -8.77 2.99 1.40
C GLU A 80 -8.70 3.66 0.02
N LEU A 81 -7.90 3.10 -0.90
CA LEU A 81 -7.87 3.54 -2.28
C LEU A 81 -9.21 3.31 -2.99
N ALA A 82 -9.96 2.25 -2.66
CA ALA A 82 -11.27 1.99 -3.25
C ALA A 82 -12.28 3.08 -2.88
N PHE A 83 -12.33 3.46 -1.60
CA PHE A 83 -13.17 4.59 -1.17
C PHE A 83 -12.75 5.92 -1.82
N TYR A 84 -11.45 6.12 -2.00
CA TYR A 84 -10.95 7.30 -2.70
C TYR A 84 -11.38 7.33 -4.17
N LEU A 85 -11.23 6.19 -4.87
CA LEU A 85 -11.57 6.05 -6.28
C LEU A 85 -13.07 6.27 -6.52
N GLU A 86 -13.93 5.72 -5.67
CA GLU A 86 -15.37 5.99 -5.69
C GLU A 86 -15.63 7.49 -5.61
N LYS A 87 -15.08 8.14 -4.59
CA LYS A 87 -15.47 9.50 -4.23
C LYS A 87 -15.05 10.55 -5.24
N TYR A 88 -13.92 10.34 -5.91
CA TYR A 88 -13.31 11.35 -6.77
C TYR A 88 -13.32 10.92 -8.23
N PHE A 89 -12.78 9.76 -8.55
CA PHE A 89 -12.63 9.36 -9.96
C PHE A 89 -13.97 8.99 -10.59
N TRP A 90 -14.71 8.04 -10.02
CA TRP A 90 -15.94 7.54 -10.67
C TRP A 90 -17.07 8.55 -10.68
N ARG A 91 -17.21 9.35 -9.62
CA ARG A 91 -18.21 10.43 -9.58
C ARG A 91 -17.99 11.46 -10.69
N ASP A 92 -16.74 11.88 -10.91
CA ASP A 92 -16.41 12.85 -11.93
C ASP A 92 -16.48 12.22 -13.34
N PHE A 93 -15.94 11.01 -13.50
CA PHE A 93 -15.91 10.29 -14.78
C PHE A 93 -17.31 9.92 -15.30
N LEU A 94 -18.18 9.43 -14.41
CA LEU A 94 -19.55 9.02 -14.75
C LEU A 94 -20.57 10.13 -14.52
N GLN A 95 -20.12 11.36 -14.24
CA GLN A 95 -20.98 12.54 -14.04
C GLN A 95 -22.11 12.29 -13.03
N ASN A 96 -21.83 11.55 -11.95
CA ASN A 96 -22.80 11.15 -10.92
C ASN A 96 -24.05 10.41 -11.45
N GLN A 97 -23.97 9.76 -12.62
CA GLN A 97 -25.09 9.01 -13.20
C GLN A 97 -25.38 7.69 -12.47
N LEU A 98 -24.37 7.10 -11.82
CA LEU A 98 -24.52 5.85 -11.07
C LEU A 98 -24.67 6.09 -9.56
N PRO A 99 -25.48 5.27 -8.86
CA PRO A 99 -25.53 5.25 -7.41
C PRO A 99 -24.17 4.98 -6.76
N PHE A 100 -23.95 5.55 -5.57
CA PHE A 100 -22.76 5.34 -4.74
C PHE A 100 -22.35 3.86 -4.64
N SER A 101 -23.31 2.98 -4.35
CA SER A 101 -23.05 1.55 -4.16
C SER A 101 -22.45 0.89 -5.40
N ILE A 102 -22.83 1.32 -6.61
CA ILE A 102 -22.29 0.76 -7.86
C ILE A 102 -20.87 1.27 -8.08
N ASN A 103 -20.62 2.57 -7.90
CA ASN A 103 -19.26 3.14 -8.00
C ASN A 103 -18.30 2.54 -6.97
N LEU A 104 -18.80 2.29 -5.76
CA LEU A 104 -18.02 1.65 -4.70
C LEU A 104 -17.71 0.19 -5.06
N LEU A 105 -18.69 -0.56 -5.58
CA LEU A 105 -18.48 -1.94 -6.05
C LEU A 105 -17.40 -2.01 -7.14
N LEU A 106 -17.50 -1.15 -8.16
CA LEU A 106 -16.48 -1.05 -9.23
C LEU A 106 -15.10 -0.75 -8.65
N SER A 107 -15.04 0.16 -7.67
CA SER A 107 -13.79 0.51 -6.99
C SER A 107 -13.19 -0.65 -6.23
N PHE A 108 -14.01 -1.41 -5.49
CA PHE A 108 -13.53 -2.59 -4.77
C PHE A 108 -13.03 -3.68 -5.71
N VAL A 109 -13.76 -3.98 -6.79
CA VAL A 109 -13.32 -4.99 -7.77
C VAL A 109 -11.95 -4.61 -8.36
N LEU A 110 -11.76 -3.34 -8.72
CA LEU A 110 -10.49 -2.88 -9.29
C LEU A 110 -9.35 -2.90 -8.26
N MET A 111 -9.60 -2.40 -7.05
CA MET A 111 -8.58 -2.29 -6.00
C MET A 111 -8.22 -3.62 -5.35
N ILE A 112 -9.17 -4.54 -5.16
CA ILE A 112 -8.87 -5.88 -4.64
C ILE A 112 -7.98 -6.64 -5.62
N ASN A 113 -8.26 -6.55 -6.93
CA ASN A 113 -7.40 -7.15 -7.94
C ASN A 113 -6.00 -6.52 -7.92
N ALA A 114 -5.90 -5.19 -7.86
CA ALA A 114 -4.61 -4.50 -7.75
C ALA A 114 -3.84 -4.91 -6.47
N GLY A 115 -4.55 -5.08 -5.35
CA GLY A 115 -4.01 -5.57 -4.08
C GLY A 115 -3.50 -7.00 -4.19
N TYR A 116 -4.26 -7.90 -4.83
CA TYR A 116 -3.84 -9.28 -5.09
C TYR A 116 -2.58 -9.34 -5.95
N PHE A 117 -2.53 -8.61 -7.07
CA PHE A 117 -1.33 -8.56 -7.92
C PHE A 117 -0.12 -8.05 -7.16
N THR A 118 -0.29 -7.03 -6.32
CA THR A 118 0.78 -6.47 -5.49
C THR A 118 1.27 -7.46 -4.44
N LEU A 119 0.36 -8.20 -3.80
CA LEU A 119 0.71 -9.25 -2.86
C LEU A 119 1.52 -10.35 -3.55
N MET A 120 1.05 -10.84 -4.70
CA MET A 120 1.75 -11.87 -5.47
C MET A 120 3.14 -11.40 -5.92
N PHE A 121 3.26 -10.13 -6.29
CA PHE A 121 4.54 -9.53 -6.64
C PHE A 121 5.50 -9.48 -5.45
N ILE A 122 5.02 -9.07 -4.27
CA ILE A 122 5.81 -9.06 -3.03
C ILE A 122 6.26 -10.47 -2.64
N ILE A 123 5.35 -11.45 -2.66
CA ILE A 123 5.68 -12.86 -2.35
C ILE A 123 6.78 -13.34 -3.30
N ARG A 124 6.65 -13.07 -4.60
CA ARG A 124 7.66 -13.45 -5.59
C ARG A 124 9.04 -12.83 -5.33
N ILE A 125 9.10 -11.57 -4.90
CA ILE A 125 10.37 -10.93 -4.48
C ILE A 125 10.95 -11.64 -3.25
N LEU A 126 10.12 -11.98 -2.27
CA LEU A 126 10.59 -12.62 -1.04
C LEU A 126 11.09 -14.05 -1.31
N GLU A 127 10.43 -14.78 -2.20
CA GLU A 127 10.74 -16.19 -2.52
C GLU A 127 11.86 -16.37 -3.54
N THR A 128 12.13 -15.38 -4.43
CA THR A 128 13.10 -15.57 -5.51
C THR A 128 14.49 -15.97 -4.98
N SER A 129 15.08 -17.03 -5.52
CA SER A 129 16.41 -17.49 -5.13
C SER A 129 17.55 -16.65 -5.74
N ARG A 130 17.23 -15.87 -6.77
CA ARG A 130 18.16 -14.97 -7.47
C ARG A 130 17.54 -13.59 -7.61
N LEU A 131 18.29 -12.57 -7.19
CA LEU A 131 18.01 -11.16 -7.51
C LEU A 131 18.83 -10.67 -8.70
N TYR A 132 19.61 -11.56 -9.33
CA TYR A 132 20.44 -11.34 -10.51
C TYR A 132 20.49 -12.62 -11.35
#